data_AF-A0A7C7UTZ7-F1
#
_entry.id   AF-A0A7C7UTZ7-F1
#
_cell.length_a   1.000
_cell.length_b   1.000
_cell.length_c   1.000
_cell.angle_alpha   90.00
_cell.angle_beta   90.00
_cell.angle_gamma   90.00
#
_symmetry.space_group_name_H-M   'P 1'
#
loop_
_entity.id
_entity.type
_entity.pdbx_description
1 polymer ?
#
loop_
_entity_poly.entity_id
_entity_poly.type
_entity_poly.pdbx_seq_one_letter_code
_entity_poly.pdbx_strand_id
1 'polypeptide(L)'
;YAENTSIADVTFSVKANNTGTSEATVSITIKLYAGGDLVFNKTYTKDFQAGESGDVITLDELIADINDASGGKLIASKDSSGTKLVLVTPNGETISAEVSVTDANNILTDGISLAELVQGASTTDITSGNTGSAVKVGTLTLMGAEDFNVQGQGIKFFDTATNGTFTSLNNIDVTTNKGAQIAQVIIQSAVRQVDTIRSQIGSTIINLQAIYDAQAVAKDNMDNAESVIRNVDFAKEMTEFTKYQIRMQSGVAMLAQANTLPQLVLQLLR
;
A
#
# COMPACT_ATOMS: atom_id res chain seq x y z
N TYR A 1 29.05 8.84 -17.66
CA TYR A 1 29.58 10.10 -17.13
C TYR A 1 28.51 11.15 -17.24
N ALA A 2 27.53 11.12 -16.33
CA ALA A 2 26.60 12.22 -16.17
C ALA A 2 27.25 13.15 -15.14
N GLU A 3 27.86 14.22 -15.60
CA GLU A 3 28.24 15.31 -14.70
C GLU A 3 26.93 15.84 -14.10
N ASN A 4 26.69 15.51 -12.84
CA ASN A 4 25.54 16.00 -12.10
C ASN A 4 25.84 17.44 -11.67
N THR A 5 25.84 18.36 -12.64
CA THR A 5 25.93 19.79 -12.38
C THR A 5 24.60 20.24 -11.79
N SER A 6 24.55 20.38 -10.46
CA SER A 6 23.38 20.95 -9.78
C SER A 6 23.46 22.46 -9.88
N ILE A 7 22.84 23.05 -10.90
CA ILE A 7 22.69 24.50 -11.02
C ILE A 7 21.42 24.90 -10.26
N ALA A 8 21.55 25.73 -9.23
CA ALA A 8 20.39 26.28 -8.53
C ALA A 8 19.48 27.06 -9.51
N ASP A 9 18.16 26.88 -9.39
CA ASP A 9 17.21 27.56 -10.30
C ASP A 9 16.95 29.02 -9.88
N VAL A 10 17.28 29.38 -8.63
CA VAL A 10 17.04 30.69 -8.00
C VAL A 10 18.37 31.40 -7.68
N THR A 11 18.37 32.74 -7.73
CA THR A 11 19.51 33.58 -7.33
C THR A 11 19.71 33.52 -5.82
N PHE A 12 20.93 33.30 -5.35
CA PHE A 12 21.23 33.28 -3.91
C PHE A 12 21.09 34.70 -3.31
N SER A 13 20.17 34.89 -2.36
CA SER A 13 20.00 36.16 -1.64
C SER A 13 19.62 35.88 -0.20
N VAL A 14 20.48 36.31 0.74
CA VAL A 14 20.22 36.14 2.18
C VAL A 14 20.40 37.48 2.86
N LYS A 15 19.30 38.22 2.99
CA LYS A 15 19.31 39.61 3.43
C LYS A 15 18.52 39.78 4.71
N ALA A 16 19.01 40.68 5.57
CA ALA A 16 18.27 41.14 6.73
C ALA A 16 18.17 42.66 6.75
N ASN A 17 17.13 43.15 7.42
CA ASN A 17 16.86 44.56 7.64
C ASN A 17 16.36 44.77 9.07
N ASN A 18 17.22 45.32 9.93
CA ASN A 18 16.86 45.63 11.30
C ASN A 18 16.19 47.01 11.36
N THR A 19 14.86 47.05 11.22
CA THR A 19 14.08 48.28 11.42
C THR A 19 13.78 48.59 12.89
N GLY A 20 14.30 47.80 13.83
CA GLY A 20 14.08 47.93 15.26
C GLY A 20 15.02 48.94 15.94
N THR A 21 14.78 49.17 17.23
CA THR A 21 15.56 50.10 18.06
C THR A 21 16.67 49.42 18.87
N SER A 22 16.87 48.11 18.70
CA SER A 22 17.85 47.28 19.42
C SER A 22 18.70 46.50 18.41
N GLU A 23 19.90 46.11 18.82
CA GLU A 23 20.73 45.16 18.09
C GLU A 23 19.97 43.84 17.88
N ALA A 24 20.15 43.24 16.70
CA ALA A 24 19.55 41.99 16.32
C ALA A 24 20.57 41.07 15.67
N THR A 25 20.58 39.80 16.07
CA THR A 25 21.50 38.79 15.57
C THR A 25 20.74 37.80 14.70
N VAL A 26 21.27 37.55 13.50
CA VAL A 26 20.80 36.46 12.62
C VAL A 26 21.89 35.39 12.55
N SER A 27 21.52 34.15 12.83
CA SER A 27 22.40 32.98 12.72
C SER A 27 21.83 31.96 11.76
N ILE A 28 22.63 31.55 10.79
CA ILE A 28 22.24 30.64 9.72
C ILE A 28 23.23 29.50 9.68
N THR A 29 22.74 28.27 9.90
CA THR A 29 23.56 27.07 9.80
C THR A 29 23.23 26.35 8.51
N ILE A 30 24.25 26.12 7.67
CA ILE A 30 24.14 25.36 6.44
C ILE A 30 24.97 24.09 6.59
N LYS A 31 24.33 22.94 6.37
CA LYS A 31 24.96 21.63 6.29
C LYS A 31 24.78 21.05 4.90
N LEU A 32 25.84 20.56 4.29
CA LEU A 32 25.79 19.87 3.00
C LEU A 32 26.35 18.46 3.14
N TYR A 33 25.71 17.52 2.45
CA TYR A 33 26.07 16.11 2.42
C TYR A 33 26.28 15.66 0.98
N ALA A 34 27.26 14.78 0.76
CA ALA A 34 27.50 14.10 -0.50
C ALA A 34 27.54 12.59 -0.25
N GLY A 35 26.74 11.82 -0.98
CA GLY A 35 26.69 10.36 -0.82
C GLY A 35 26.23 9.88 0.56
N GLY A 36 25.67 10.76 1.38
CA GLY A 36 25.27 10.50 2.77
C GLY A 36 26.29 10.94 3.83
N ASP A 37 27.52 11.27 3.43
CA ASP A 37 28.53 11.83 4.33
C ASP A 37 28.31 13.33 4.51
N LEU A 38 28.45 13.83 5.74
CA LEU A 38 28.52 15.27 6.00
C LEU A 38 29.85 15.82 5.45
N VAL A 39 29.76 16.76 4.52
CA VAL A 39 30.93 17.33 3.81
C VAL A 39 31.15 18.79 4.17
N PHE A 40 30.09 19.48 4.57
CA PHE A 40 30.13 20.88 4.97
C PHE A 40 29.18 21.11 6.14
N ASN A 41 29.63 21.86 7.14
CA ASN A 41 28.79 22.32 8.24
C ASN A 41 29.38 23.63 8.77
N LYS A 42 28.69 24.74 8.52
CA LYS A 42 29.11 26.05 9.03
C LYS A 42 27.92 26.88 9.46
N THR A 43 28.11 27.61 10.55
CA THR A 43 27.17 28.61 11.03
C THR A 43 27.72 30.00 10.73
N TYR A 44 26.92 30.80 10.04
CA TYR A 44 27.16 32.20 9.75
C TYR A 44 26.32 33.03 10.72
N THR A 45 26.97 33.88 11.50
CA THR A 45 26.31 34.77 12.44
C THR A 45 26.67 36.20 12.09
N LYS A 46 25.66 37.05 11.96
CA LYS A 46 25.84 38.48 11.72
C LYS A 46 24.93 39.29 12.63
N ASP A 47 25.51 40.29 13.27
CA ASP A 47 24.81 41.28 14.07
C ASP A 47 24.47 42.49 13.22
N PHE A 48 23.25 42.99 13.37
CA PHE A 48 22.74 44.18 12.69
C PHE A 48 22.39 45.24 13.74
N GLN A 49 23.00 46.42 13.61
CA GLN A 49 22.65 47.56 14.46
C GLN A 49 21.27 48.11 14.09
N ALA A 50 20.70 48.94 14.96
CA ALA A 50 19.40 49.57 14.70
C ALA A 50 19.43 50.39 13.40
N GLY A 51 18.54 50.07 12.46
CA GLY A 51 18.44 50.72 11.15
C GLY A 51 19.37 50.17 10.07
N GLU A 52 20.17 49.13 10.35
CA GLU A 52 21.06 48.52 9.37
C GLU A 52 20.39 47.45 8.51
N SER A 53 20.76 47.42 7.23
CA SER A 53 20.40 46.36 6.30
C SER A 53 21.63 45.89 5.54
N GLY A 54 21.68 44.59 5.24
CA GLY A 54 22.76 44.00 4.46
C GLY A 54 22.62 42.49 4.32
N ASP A 55 23.57 41.91 3.58
CA ASP A 55 23.62 40.47 3.37
C ASP A 55 24.13 39.79 4.65
N VAL A 56 23.45 38.72 5.08
CA VAL A 56 23.89 37.87 6.19
C VAL A 56 25.06 36.98 5.75
N ILE A 57 25.01 36.51 4.50
CA ILE A 57 26.02 35.66 3.86
C ILE A 57 26.12 36.10 2.40
N THR A 58 27.33 36.27 1.88
CA THR A 58 27.53 36.47 0.44
C THR A 58 27.80 35.14 -0.27
N LEU A 59 27.44 35.06 -1.56
CA LEU A 59 27.67 33.85 -2.36
C LEU A 59 29.17 33.49 -2.45
N ASP A 60 30.04 34.50 -2.51
CA ASP A 60 31.49 34.29 -2.61
C ASP A 60 32.09 33.71 -1.32
N GLU A 61 31.62 34.18 -0.16
CA GLU A 61 32.02 33.62 1.15
C GLU A 61 31.55 32.16 1.28
N LEU A 62 30.30 31.88 0.90
CA LEU A 62 29.76 30.53 0.96
C LEU A 62 30.54 29.57 0.05
N ILE A 63 30.87 29.98 -1.17
CA ILE A 63 31.64 29.15 -2.12
C ILE A 63 33.05 28.86 -1.60
N ALA A 64 33.74 29.88 -1.09
CA ALA A 64 35.08 29.73 -0.53
C ALA A 64 35.06 28.73 0.64
N ASP A 65 34.13 28.92 1.57
CA ASP A 65 33.99 28.07 2.74
C ASP A 65 33.64 26.62 2.39
N ILE A 66 32.77 26.40 1.40
CA ILE A 66 32.44 25.04 0.94
C ILE A 66 33.68 24.37 0.34
N ASN A 67 34.42 25.07 -0.53
CA ASN A 67 35.60 24.49 -1.18
C ASN A 67 36.72 24.19 -0.18
N ASP A 68 36.91 25.04 0.83
CA ASP A 68 37.91 24.83 1.88
C ASP A 68 37.54 23.66 2.81
N ALA A 69 36.28 23.56 3.23
CA ALA A 69 35.85 22.54 4.19
C ALA A 69 35.58 21.17 3.56
N SER A 70 35.22 21.12 2.27
CA SER A 70 34.76 19.89 1.61
C SER A 70 35.86 18.91 1.20
N GLY A 71 37.13 19.33 1.24
CA GLY A 71 38.27 18.48 0.87
C GLY A 71 38.18 17.91 -0.55
N GLY A 72 37.48 18.60 -1.46
CA GLY A 72 37.29 18.17 -2.85
C GLY A 72 36.21 17.13 -3.08
N LYS A 73 35.51 16.64 -2.04
CA LYS A 73 34.34 15.76 -2.20
C LYS A 73 33.13 16.50 -2.78
N LEU A 74 33.05 17.82 -2.54
CA LEU A 74 32.03 18.71 -3.06
C LEU A 74 32.72 19.95 -3.63
N ILE A 75 32.39 20.34 -4.85
CA ILE A 75 32.95 21.53 -5.50
C ILE A 75 31.82 22.53 -5.64
N ALA A 76 32.01 23.71 -5.04
CA ALA A 76 31.11 24.85 -5.19
C ALA A 76 31.68 25.83 -6.22
N SER A 77 30.83 26.30 -7.12
CA SER A 77 31.17 27.30 -8.13
C SER A 77 29.99 28.22 -8.42
N LYS A 78 30.25 29.32 -9.13
CA LYS A 78 29.20 30.22 -9.63
C LYS A 78 28.74 29.77 -11.02
N ASP A 79 27.45 29.96 -11.32
CA ASP A 79 26.94 29.84 -12.68
C ASP A 79 27.54 30.92 -13.61
N SER A 80 27.38 30.74 -14.92
CA SER A 80 27.82 31.68 -15.98
C SER A 80 27.29 33.10 -15.79
N SER A 81 26.17 33.26 -15.07
CA SER A 81 25.57 34.55 -14.73
C SER A 81 26.12 35.18 -13.43
N GLY A 82 26.92 34.44 -12.65
CA GLY A 82 27.54 34.91 -11.42
C GLY A 82 26.64 34.96 -10.16
N THR A 83 25.36 34.64 -10.29
CA THR A 83 24.34 34.87 -9.24
C THR A 83 23.84 33.60 -8.55
N LYS A 84 24.24 32.42 -9.01
CA LYS A 84 23.71 31.13 -8.57
C LYS A 84 24.82 30.23 -8.05
N LEU A 85 24.52 29.48 -6.99
CA LEU A 85 25.40 28.43 -6.47
C LEU A 85 25.27 27.18 -7.35
N VAL A 86 26.42 26.66 -7.79
CA VAL A 86 26.53 25.39 -8.52
C VAL A 86 27.35 24.43 -7.68
N LEU A 87 26.72 23.32 -7.29
CA LEU A 87 27.37 22.25 -6.52
C LEU A 87 27.62 21.03 -7.42
N VAL A 88 28.84 20.51 -7.40
CA VAL A 88 29.25 19.36 -8.21
C VAL A 88 30.00 18.37 -7.32
N THR A 89 29.60 17.10 -7.37
CA THR A 89 30.38 15.99 -6.78
C THR A 89 31.21 15.34 -7.89
N PRO A 90 32.53 15.15 -7.73
CA PRO A 90 33.37 14.51 -8.76
C PRO A 90 32.93 13.09 -9.12
N ASN A 91 32.31 12.39 -8.16
CA ASN A 91 31.87 11.01 -8.29
C ASN A 91 30.38 10.87 -8.68
N GLY A 92 29.67 11.99 -8.90
CA GLY A 92 28.25 11.99 -9.27
C GLY A 92 27.30 11.56 -8.15
N GLU A 93 27.76 11.60 -6.90
CA GLU A 93 26.98 11.29 -5.71
C GLU A 93 25.84 12.29 -5.48
N THR A 94 24.79 11.83 -4.81
CA THR A 94 23.67 12.66 -4.37
C THR A 94 24.15 13.80 -3.46
N ILE A 95 23.63 15.00 -3.70
CA ILE A 95 23.85 16.18 -2.87
C ILE A 95 22.57 16.45 -2.06
N SER A 96 22.73 16.71 -0.77
CA SER A 96 21.66 17.21 0.08
C SER A 96 22.10 18.38 0.96
N ALA A 97 21.15 19.24 1.29
CA ALA A 97 21.34 20.41 2.12
C ALA A 97 20.33 20.44 3.27
N GLU A 98 20.79 20.85 4.44
CA GLU A 98 19.96 21.22 5.58
C GLU A 98 20.32 22.66 5.95
N VAL A 99 19.30 23.50 6.08
CA VAL A 99 19.45 24.90 6.46
C VAL A 99 18.61 25.16 7.70
N SER A 100 19.22 25.73 8.73
CA SER A 100 18.53 26.16 9.94
C SER A 100 18.76 27.65 10.14
N VAL A 101 17.67 28.41 10.30
CA VAL A 101 17.71 29.85 10.49
C VAL A 101 17.24 30.16 11.91
N THR A 102 18.11 30.80 12.69
CA THR A 102 17.78 31.35 14.01
C THR A 102 17.85 32.86 13.93
N ASP A 103 16.70 33.49 14.04
CA ASP A 103 16.55 34.94 14.07
C ASP A 103 15.42 35.28 15.05
N ALA A 104 15.80 35.73 16.24
CA ALA A 104 14.85 36.00 17.32
C ALA A 104 13.98 37.24 17.05
N ASN A 105 14.41 38.11 16.14
CA ASN A 105 13.80 39.41 15.89
C ASN A 105 13.06 39.48 14.55
N ASN A 106 13.05 38.38 13.79
CA ASN A 106 12.39 38.27 12.48
C ASN A 106 12.79 39.40 11.50
N ILE A 107 14.09 39.71 11.47
CA ILE A 107 14.69 40.74 10.62
C ILE A 107 15.18 40.20 9.27
N LEU A 108 15.14 38.88 9.05
CA LEU A 108 15.44 38.28 7.74
C LEU A 108 14.36 38.66 6.72
N THR A 109 14.73 39.34 5.64
CA THR A 109 13.80 39.85 4.61
C THR A 109 13.66 38.90 3.43
N ASP A 110 14.75 38.22 3.08
CA ASP A 110 14.77 37.16 2.08
C ASP A 110 15.09 35.87 2.85
N GLY A 111 14.10 34.99 3.02
CA GLY A 111 14.35 33.66 3.59
C GLY A 111 15.25 32.84 2.66
N ILE A 112 15.95 31.85 3.19
CA ILE A 112 16.81 31.00 2.35
C ILE A 112 15.94 29.98 1.63
N SER A 113 15.84 30.09 0.32
CA SER A 113 15.17 29.06 -0.47
C SER A 113 16.08 27.85 -0.62
N LEU A 114 15.59 26.64 -0.34
CA LEU A 114 16.39 25.43 -0.58
C LEU A 114 16.70 25.20 -2.07
N ALA A 115 15.88 25.79 -2.94
CA ALA A 115 16.13 25.81 -4.38
C ALA A 115 17.37 26.63 -4.78
N GLU A 116 17.87 27.52 -3.90
CA GLU A 116 19.15 28.23 -4.08
C GLU A 116 20.36 27.35 -3.76
N LEU A 117 20.17 26.30 -2.95
CA LEU A 117 21.26 25.42 -2.52
C LEU A 117 21.29 24.10 -3.30
N VAL A 118 20.13 23.54 -3.63
CA VAL A 118 20.00 22.22 -4.28
C VAL A 118 18.97 22.29 -5.41
N GLN A 119 19.37 21.94 -6.64
CA GLN A 119 18.49 21.98 -7.82
C GLN A 119 17.30 21.01 -7.68
N GLY A 120 16.10 21.50 -7.98
CA GLY A 120 14.85 20.72 -7.90
C GLY A 120 14.24 20.62 -6.51
N ALA A 121 14.80 21.32 -5.51
CA ALA A 121 14.17 21.49 -4.20
C ALA A 121 12.93 22.39 -4.28
N SER A 122 12.00 22.25 -3.34
CA SER A 122 10.85 23.16 -3.20
C SER A 122 11.35 24.59 -2.96
N THR A 123 10.74 25.57 -3.61
CA THR A 123 11.02 27.02 -3.44
C THR A 123 10.41 27.57 -2.15
N THR A 124 10.36 26.77 -1.10
CA THR A 124 9.84 27.22 0.20
C THR A 124 10.99 27.90 0.93
N ASP A 125 10.83 29.19 1.20
CA ASP A 125 11.84 29.97 1.90
C ASP A 125 11.87 29.59 3.38
N ILE A 126 13.06 29.31 3.89
CA ILE A 126 13.28 29.06 5.31
C ILE A 126 13.42 30.39 6.02
N THR A 127 12.41 30.71 6.81
CA THR A 127 12.30 31.91 7.62
C THR A 127 12.69 31.65 9.07
N SER A 128 12.64 32.70 9.88
CA SER A 128 13.13 32.73 11.25
C SER A 128 12.55 31.63 12.15
N GLY A 129 13.44 30.85 12.79
CA GLY A 129 13.07 29.76 13.71
C GLY A 129 12.76 28.42 13.04
N ASN A 130 12.89 28.33 11.72
CA ASN A 130 12.62 27.10 10.97
C ASN A 130 13.91 26.38 10.51
N THR A 131 13.79 25.07 10.33
CA THR A 131 14.79 24.22 9.69
C THR A 131 14.18 23.58 8.44
N GLY A 132 14.85 23.75 7.31
CA GLY A 132 14.53 23.15 6.04
C GLY A 132 15.56 22.10 5.62
N SER A 133 15.14 21.17 4.77
CA SER A 133 16.01 20.13 4.23
C SER A 133 15.62 19.80 2.79
N ALA A 134 16.61 19.61 1.92
CA ALA A 134 16.42 19.24 0.53
C ALA A 134 17.44 18.21 0.09
N VAL A 135 17.00 17.28 -0.75
CA VAL A 135 17.84 16.23 -1.34
C VAL A 135 17.56 16.19 -2.83
N LYS A 136 18.59 16.26 -3.66
CA LYS A 136 18.46 15.97 -5.10
C LYS A 136 18.54 14.46 -5.31
N VAL A 137 17.44 13.75 -5.07
CA VAL A 137 17.26 12.35 -5.49
C VAL A 137 16.14 12.25 -6.51
N GLY A 138 16.18 11.18 -7.32
CA GLY A 138 15.01 10.78 -8.09
C GLY A 138 13.78 10.63 -7.19
N THR A 139 12.59 10.74 -7.78
CA THR A 139 11.34 10.66 -7.01
C THR A 139 11.15 9.25 -6.44
N LEU A 140 11.08 9.14 -5.10
CA LEU A 140 10.62 7.92 -4.44
C LEU A 140 9.09 7.97 -4.34
N THR A 141 8.41 7.08 -5.08
CA THR A 141 6.95 6.95 -5.01
C THR A 141 6.61 5.70 -4.21
N LEU A 142 6.03 5.86 -3.02
CA LEU A 142 5.49 4.75 -2.23
C LEU A 142 4.00 4.63 -2.51
N MET A 143 3.55 3.42 -2.83
CA MET A 143 2.15 3.13 -3.14
C MET A 143 1.74 1.86 -2.39
N GLY A 144 0.67 1.96 -1.60
CA GLY A 144 0.06 0.86 -0.87
C GLY A 144 -1.44 0.84 -1.12
N ALA A 145 -2.06 -0.35 -1.04
CA ALA A 145 -3.52 -0.47 -1.02
C ALA A 145 -4.11 -0.08 0.34
N GLU A 146 -3.29 -0.14 1.39
CA GLU A 146 -3.62 0.21 2.77
C GLU A 146 -2.87 1.49 3.19
N ASP A 147 -3.35 2.13 4.25
CA ASP A 147 -2.65 3.25 4.87
C ASP A 147 -1.25 2.80 5.35
N PHE A 148 -0.22 3.53 4.94
CA PHE A 148 1.15 3.28 5.38
C PHE A 148 1.70 4.52 6.08
N ASN A 149 2.36 4.31 7.24
CA ASN A 149 3.05 5.35 7.97
C ASN A 149 4.55 5.27 7.65
N VAL A 150 5.12 6.37 7.14
CA VAL A 150 6.56 6.48 6.90
C VAL A 150 7.15 7.37 7.99
N GLN A 151 7.87 6.76 8.93
CA GLN A 151 8.66 7.50 9.92
C GLN A 151 10.12 7.53 9.48
N GLY A 152 10.60 8.71 9.08
CA GLY A 152 12.01 8.93 8.76
C GLY A 152 12.73 9.63 9.91
N GLN A 153 13.91 9.15 10.28
CA GLN A 153 14.86 9.85 11.17
C GLN A 153 16.03 10.35 10.30
N GLY A 154 16.28 11.67 10.27
CA GLY A 154 17.33 12.30 9.45
C GLY A 154 16.82 13.46 8.57
N ILE A 155 17.58 13.85 7.54
CA ILE A 155 17.17 14.83 6.52
C ILE A 155 15.74 14.47 6.10
N LYS A 156 14.78 15.38 6.31
CA LYS A 156 13.33 15.09 6.21
C LYS A 156 12.92 14.65 4.80
N PHE A 157 13.12 13.38 4.46
CA PHE A 157 12.71 12.80 3.18
C PHE A 157 11.18 12.74 3.02
N PHE A 158 10.45 12.82 4.14
CA PHE A 158 9.00 12.76 4.22
C PHE A 158 8.50 13.86 5.17
N ASP A 159 8.56 15.13 4.75
CA ASP A 159 7.89 16.20 5.51
C ASP A 159 6.41 16.25 5.10
N THR A 160 5.54 16.19 6.11
CA THR A 160 4.08 16.06 6.04
C THR A 160 3.60 14.75 5.39
N ALA A 161 2.87 13.93 6.18
CA ALA A 161 2.12 12.78 5.69
C ALA A 161 1.15 13.22 4.60
N THR A 162 1.62 13.23 3.35
CA THR A 162 0.77 13.46 2.21
C THR A 162 0.07 12.13 1.98
N ASN A 163 -1.16 12.00 2.48
CA ASN A 163 -1.99 10.85 2.17
C ASN A 163 -2.02 10.69 0.65
N GLY A 164 -1.43 9.61 0.14
CA GLY A 164 -1.47 9.29 -1.27
C GLY A 164 -2.93 9.14 -1.68
N THR A 165 -3.48 10.15 -2.35
CA THR A 165 -4.86 10.09 -2.80
C THR A 165 -4.90 9.10 -3.96
N PHE A 166 -5.74 8.05 -3.86
CA PHE A 166 -5.93 7.13 -4.97
C PHE A 166 -6.36 7.92 -6.20
N THR A 167 -5.45 8.02 -7.18
CA THR A 167 -5.78 8.62 -8.47
C THR A 167 -6.59 7.58 -9.24
N SER A 168 -7.81 7.93 -9.64
CA SER A 168 -8.61 7.05 -10.50
C SER A 168 -7.81 6.68 -11.76
N LEU A 169 -7.86 5.41 -12.19
CA LEU A 169 -7.22 4.93 -13.42
C LEU A 169 -7.57 5.82 -14.63
N ASN A 170 -8.78 6.39 -14.67
CA ASN A 170 -9.21 7.29 -15.74
C ASN A 170 -8.48 8.64 -15.78
N ASN A 171 -7.85 9.06 -14.69
CA ASN A 171 -7.16 10.34 -14.57
C ASN A 171 -5.64 10.23 -14.69
N ILE A 172 -5.10 9.02 -14.94
CA ILE A 172 -3.65 8.81 -15.01
C ILE A 172 -3.18 8.95 -16.47
N ASP A 173 -2.27 9.90 -16.69
CA ASP A 173 -1.60 10.07 -17.97
C ASP A 173 -0.37 9.15 -18.09
N VAL A 174 -0.50 8.11 -18.91
CA VAL A 174 0.55 7.11 -19.17
C VAL A 174 1.63 7.58 -20.15
N THR A 175 1.53 8.78 -20.72
CA THR A 175 2.57 9.33 -21.60
C THR A 175 3.83 9.77 -20.84
N THR A 176 3.71 9.94 -19.52
CA THR A 176 4.83 10.25 -18.64
C THR A 176 5.36 8.99 -17.95
N ASN A 177 6.68 8.90 -17.75
CA ASN A 177 7.29 7.77 -17.02
C ASN A 177 6.69 7.60 -15.61
N LYS A 178 6.40 8.71 -14.92
CA LYS A 178 5.76 8.71 -13.60
C LYS A 178 4.34 8.14 -13.66
N GLY A 179 3.51 8.62 -14.58
CA GLY A 179 2.14 8.14 -14.73
C GLY A 179 2.07 6.66 -15.15
N ALA A 180 2.99 6.20 -16.01
CA ALA A 180 3.09 4.79 -16.38
C ALA A 180 3.40 3.87 -15.17
N GLN A 181 4.33 4.28 -14.30
CA GLN A 181 4.67 3.53 -13.08
C GLN A 181 3.49 3.51 -12.09
N ILE A 182 2.80 4.63 -11.91
CA ILE A 182 1.61 4.74 -11.05
C ILE A 182 0.49 3.84 -11.58
N ALA A 183 0.22 3.88 -12.88
CA ALA A 183 -0.77 3.03 -13.53
C ALA A 183 -0.45 1.54 -13.33
N GLN A 184 0.82 1.14 -13.48
CA GLN A 184 1.25 -0.24 -13.28
C GLN A 184 0.94 -0.75 -11.87
N VAL A 185 1.22 0.04 -10.83
CA VAL A 185 0.95 -0.38 -9.44
C VAL A 185 -0.55 -0.50 -9.19
N ILE A 186 -1.35 0.44 -9.68
CA ILE A 186 -2.82 0.40 -9.50
C ILE A 186 -3.41 -0.82 -10.20
N ILE A 187 -2.96 -1.12 -11.43
CA ILE A 187 -3.39 -2.31 -12.17
C ILE A 187 -3.03 -3.58 -11.39
N GLN A 188 -1.79 -3.69 -10.88
CA GLN A 188 -1.39 -4.85 -10.07
C GLN A 188 -2.24 -5.00 -8.82
N SER A 189 -2.61 -3.90 -8.16
CA SER A 189 -3.50 -3.94 -7.01
C SER A 189 -4.91 -4.41 -7.38
N ALA A 190 -5.48 -3.87 -8.46
CA ALA A 190 -6.79 -4.26 -8.96
C ALA A 190 -6.83 -5.75 -9.36
N VAL A 191 -5.79 -6.24 -10.04
CA VAL A 191 -5.65 -7.66 -10.39
C VAL A 191 -5.63 -8.53 -9.13
N ARG A 192 -4.82 -8.17 -8.12
CA ARG A 192 -4.79 -8.91 -6.84
C ARG A 192 -6.16 -8.95 -6.14
N GLN A 193 -6.92 -7.86 -6.21
CA GLN A 193 -8.27 -7.82 -5.64
C GLN A 193 -9.23 -8.76 -6.39
N VAL A 194 -9.19 -8.74 -7.73
CA VAL A 194 -9.98 -9.66 -8.56
C VAL A 194 -9.61 -11.11 -8.27
N ASP A 195 -8.31 -11.42 -8.16
CA ASP A 195 -7.82 -12.76 -7.85
C ASP A 195 -8.27 -13.22 -6.46
N THR A 196 -8.28 -12.33 -5.47
CA THR A 196 -8.79 -12.62 -4.13
C THR A 196 -10.27 -12.99 -4.18
N ILE A 197 -11.09 -12.22 -4.91
CA ILE A 197 -12.52 -12.51 -5.07
C ILE A 197 -12.72 -13.84 -5.80
N ARG A 198 -11.97 -14.10 -6.88
CA ARG A 198 -12.01 -15.39 -7.61
C ARG A 198 -11.64 -16.56 -6.71
N SER A 199 -10.63 -16.39 -5.85
CA SER A 199 -10.22 -17.42 -4.89
C SER A 199 -11.32 -17.70 -3.87
N GLN A 200 -12.00 -16.67 -3.37
CA GLN A 200 -13.13 -16.83 -2.44
C GLN A 200 -14.29 -17.57 -3.11
N ILE A 201 -14.68 -17.17 -4.32
CA ILE A 201 -15.72 -17.85 -5.10
C ILE A 201 -15.33 -19.31 -5.36
N GLY A 202 -14.09 -19.58 -5.75
CA GLY A 202 -13.58 -20.94 -5.95
C GLY A 202 -13.68 -21.80 -4.70
N SER A 203 -13.32 -21.25 -3.53
CA SER A 203 -13.49 -21.92 -2.24
C SER A 203 -14.96 -22.23 -1.92
N THR A 204 -15.87 -21.28 -2.17
CA THR A 204 -17.32 -21.51 -2.01
C THR A 204 -17.83 -22.61 -2.92
N ILE A 205 -17.38 -22.67 -4.18
CA ILE A 205 -17.76 -23.73 -5.13
C ILE A 205 -17.28 -25.10 -4.64
N ILE A 206 -16.04 -25.21 -4.15
CA ILE A 206 -15.52 -26.47 -3.59
C ILE A 206 -16.36 -26.94 -2.40
N ASN A 207 -16.73 -26.04 -1.50
CA ASN A 207 -17.58 -26.37 -0.37
C ASN A 207 -18.99 -26.79 -0.80
N LEU A 208 -19.59 -26.08 -1.77
CA LEU A 208 -20.90 -26.44 -2.31
C LEU A 208 -20.89 -27.81 -2.98
N GLN A 209 -19.83 -28.16 -3.72
CA GLN A 209 -19.68 -29.49 -4.31
C GLN A 209 -19.61 -30.57 -3.23
N ALA A 210 -18.81 -30.37 -2.18
CA ALA A 210 -18.72 -31.32 -1.08
C ALA A 210 -20.07 -31.51 -0.34
N ILE A 211 -20.82 -30.42 -0.13
CA ILE A 211 -22.17 -30.49 0.45
C ILE A 211 -23.13 -31.25 -0.47
N TYR A 212 -23.06 -30.98 -1.78
CA TYR A 212 -23.89 -31.66 -2.77
C TYR A 212 -23.61 -33.17 -2.78
N ASP A 213 -22.34 -33.58 -2.82
CA ASP A 213 -21.96 -35.00 -2.83
C ASP A 213 -22.42 -35.70 -1.53
N ALA A 214 -22.25 -35.05 -0.38
CA ALA A 214 -22.73 -35.57 0.89
C ALA A 214 -24.27 -35.69 0.93
N GLN A 215 -25.00 -34.71 0.39
CA GLN A 215 -26.46 -34.77 0.29
C GLN A 215 -26.94 -35.84 -0.70
N ALA A 216 -26.25 -36.05 -1.81
CA ALA A 216 -26.57 -37.09 -2.77
C ALA A 216 -26.47 -38.49 -2.11
N VAL A 217 -25.39 -38.74 -1.38
CA VAL A 217 -25.23 -40.00 -0.62
C VAL A 217 -26.30 -40.13 0.48
N ALA A 218 -26.61 -39.05 1.20
CA ALA A 218 -27.67 -39.05 2.21
C ALA A 218 -29.04 -39.35 1.58
N LYS A 219 -29.32 -38.79 0.41
CA LYS A 219 -30.54 -39.05 -0.36
C LYS A 219 -30.63 -40.52 -0.76
N ASP A 220 -29.58 -41.10 -1.34
CA ASP A 220 -29.58 -42.52 -1.74
C ASP A 220 -29.81 -43.45 -0.54
N ASN A 221 -29.17 -43.16 0.60
CA ASN A 221 -29.38 -43.91 1.83
C ASN A 221 -30.83 -43.78 2.36
N MET A 222 -31.42 -42.59 2.24
CA MET A 222 -32.80 -42.34 2.66
C MET A 222 -33.82 -43.01 1.72
N ASP A 223 -33.59 -42.96 0.41
CA ASP A 223 -34.42 -43.63 -0.60
C ASP A 223 -34.33 -45.17 -0.43
N ASN A 224 -33.15 -45.71 -0.10
CA ASN A 224 -32.98 -47.14 0.24
C ASN A 224 -33.70 -47.52 1.53
N ALA A 225 -33.61 -46.70 2.58
CA ALA A 225 -34.33 -46.93 3.82
C ALA A 225 -35.86 -46.87 3.62
N GLU A 226 -36.34 -45.92 2.82
CA GLU A 226 -37.74 -45.81 2.42
C GLU A 226 -38.18 -47.05 1.62
N SER A 227 -37.35 -47.51 0.68
CA SER A 227 -37.58 -48.74 -0.09
C SER A 227 -37.73 -49.94 0.83
N VAL A 228 -36.88 -50.12 1.84
CA VAL A 228 -37.00 -51.22 2.80
C VAL A 228 -38.27 -51.13 3.65
N ILE A 229 -38.74 -49.94 4.00
CA ILE A 229 -39.96 -49.75 4.80
C ILE A 229 -41.23 -49.92 3.95
N ARG A 230 -41.24 -49.37 2.73
CA ARG A 230 -42.43 -49.33 1.86
C ARG A 230 -42.56 -50.59 1.01
N ASN A 231 -41.45 -51.10 0.46
CA ASN A 231 -41.48 -52.22 -0.45
C ASN A 231 -41.57 -53.51 0.36
N VAL A 232 -42.65 -54.26 0.14
CA VAL A 232 -42.78 -55.62 0.65
C VAL A 232 -41.85 -56.55 -0.13
N ASP A 233 -41.26 -57.53 0.55
CA ASP A 233 -40.56 -58.62 -0.12
C ASP A 233 -41.57 -59.45 -0.90
N PHE A 234 -41.62 -59.24 -2.21
CA PHE A 234 -42.53 -59.92 -3.13
C PHE A 234 -42.44 -61.44 -3.02
N ALA A 235 -41.26 -62.01 -2.78
CA ALA A 235 -41.10 -63.46 -2.67
C ALA A 235 -41.78 -63.99 -1.40
N LYS A 236 -41.61 -63.29 -0.29
CA LYS A 236 -42.26 -63.64 0.97
C LYS A 236 -43.78 -63.46 0.90
N GLU A 237 -44.25 -62.31 0.42
CA GLU A 237 -45.68 -62.01 0.32
C GLU A 237 -46.40 -62.95 -0.66
N MET A 238 -45.78 -63.29 -1.80
CA MET A 238 -46.35 -64.28 -2.74
C MET A 238 -46.39 -65.68 -2.14
N THR A 239 -45.42 -66.06 -1.31
CA THR A 239 -45.44 -67.34 -0.59
C THR A 239 -46.57 -67.38 0.44
N GLU A 240 -46.74 -66.31 1.20
CA GLU A 240 -47.84 -66.18 2.17
C GLU A 240 -49.20 -66.15 1.45
N PHE A 241 -49.34 -65.36 0.39
CA PHE A 241 -50.53 -65.32 -0.47
C PHE A 241 -50.88 -66.72 -1.01
N THR A 242 -49.91 -67.42 -1.59
CA THR A 242 -50.11 -68.78 -2.13
C THR A 242 -50.48 -69.75 -1.00
N LYS A 243 -49.86 -69.66 0.17
CA LYS A 243 -50.19 -70.45 1.35
C LYS A 243 -51.63 -70.19 1.83
N TYR A 244 -52.06 -68.94 1.85
CA TYR A 244 -53.44 -68.59 2.19
C TYR A 244 -54.43 -69.10 1.14
N GLN A 245 -54.09 -69.01 -0.15
CA GLN A 245 -54.89 -69.53 -1.25
C GLN A 245 -55.04 -71.07 -1.16
N ILE A 246 -53.96 -71.79 -0.91
CA ILE A 246 -53.98 -73.25 -0.68
C ILE A 246 -54.80 -73.58 0.56
N ARG A 247 -54.64 -72.85 1.68
CA ARG A 247 -55.46 -73.07 2.88
C ARG A 247 -56.95 -72.82 2.63
N MET A 248 -57.30 -71.82 1.83
CA MET A 248 -58.70 -71.55 1.47
C MET A 248 -59.27 -72.68 0.63
N GLN A 249 -58.52 -73.17 -0.36
CA GLN A 249 -58.89 -74.34 -1.17
C GLN A 249 -59.01 -75.62 -0.32
N SER A 250 -58.05 -75.87 0.57
CA SER A 250 -58.08 -77.00 1.51
C SER A 250 -59.21 -76.90 2.52
N GLY A 251 -59.54 -75.70 3.01
CA GLY A 251 -60.67 -75.46 3.91
C GLY A 251 -62.00 -75.76 3.24
N VAL A 252 -62.18 -75.32 1.98
CA VAL A 252 -63.37 -75.65 1.18
C VAL A 252 -63.43 -77.15 0.88
N ALA A 253 -62.31 -77.78 0.51
CA ALA A 253 -62.25 -79.23 0.27
C ALA A 253 -62.51 -80.05 1.55
N MET A 254 -61.97 -79.64 2.70
CA MET A 254 -62.23 -80.27 3.99
C MET A 254 -63.67 -80.05 4.47
N LEU A 255 -64.27 -78.88 4.24
CA LEU A 255 -65.69 -78.65 4.50
C LEU A 255 -66.57 -79.51 3.60
N ALA A 256 -66.20 -79.68 2.32
CA ALA A 256 -66.91 -80.58 1.42
C ALA A 256 -66.81 -82.04 1.93
N GLN A 257 -65.62 -82.49 2.31
CA GLN A 257 -65.41 -83.84 2.84
C GLN A 257 -66.10 -84.06 4.20
N ALA A 258 -66.05 -83.08 5.11
CA ALA A 258 -66.73 -83.12 6.40
C ALA A 258 -68.26 -83.04 6.29
N ASN A 259 -68.82 -82.53 5.20
CA ASN A 259 -70.26 -82.64 4.92
C ASN A 259 -70.66 -84.00 4.34
N THR A 260 -69.75 -84.66 3.61
CA THR A 260 -70.00 -86.01 3.06
C THR A 260 -69.85 -87.14 4.09
N LEU A 261 -68.97 -86.98 5.08
CA LEU A 261 -68.72 -88.00 6.12
C LEU A 261 -69.98 -88.31 6.99
N PRO A 262 -70.73 -87.32 7.50
CA PRO A 262 -71.95 -87.54 8.29
C PRO A 262 -73.08 -88.15 7.44
N GLN A 263 -73.17 -87.78 6.16
CA GLN A 263 -74.16 -88.36 5.24
C GLN A 263 -73.91 -89.86 5.00
N LEU A 264 -72.64 -90.27 4.92
CA LEU A 264 -72.24 -91.68 4.86
C LEU A 264 -72.56 -92.44 6.15
N VAL A 265 -72.41 -91.82 7.32
CA VAL A 265 -72.79 -92.44 8.61
C VAL A 265 -74.31 -92.61 8.72
N LEU A 266 -75.12 -91.67 8.23
CA LEU A 266 -76.58 -91.83 8.16
C LEU A 266 -77.03 -92.95 7.22
N GLN A 267 -76.22 -93.34 6.23
CA GLN A 267 -76.49 -94.51 5.39
C GLN A 267 -76.17 -95.84 6.10
N LEU A 268 -75.27 -95.83 7.09
CA LEU A 268 -74.88 -97.01 7.90
C LEU A 268 -75.81 -97.24 9.12
N LEU A 269 -76.66 -96.28 9.48
CA LEU A 269 -77.65 -96.39 10.56
C LEU A 269 -79.08 -96.69 10.06
N ARG A 270 -79.22 -97.13 8.81
CA ARG A 270 -80.50 -97.55 8.19
C ARG A 270 -80.57 -99.05 8.01
#